data_AF-A0A919BSC7-F1
#
_entry.id   AF-A0A919BSC7-F1
#
_cell.length_a   1.000
_cell.length_b   1.000
_cell.length_c   1.000
_cell.angle_alpha   90.00
_cell.angle_beta   90.00
_cell.angle_gamma   90.00
#
_symmetry.space_group_name_H-M   'P 1'
#
loop_
_entity.id
_entity.type
_entity.pdbx_description
1 polymer ?
#
loop_
_entity_poly.entity_id
_entity_poly.type
_entity_poly.pdbx_seq_one_letter_code
_entity_poly.pdbx_strand_id
1 'polypeptide(L)'
;MTHARWGTAIASLRAQGEAVREARRRAEEFMDALADDLTDPGEHRDRLATAKAVWQVCEADYLRCATALLRAHLSRDRPPLRRPVAVVWPRPWRHMWRQHAHDRSGGVWRAIPRASLLSQAEAAGHDEILVDVIEAIRDLQASHHAHRTSRRLYERYIPDRSSRSSLGFSDGRTARTLPGFPDPGHWVNQNFARGDGWRIQPGREGTLRTLEDNERAVHERVEAFGATVLQLLQHHHGPAALERSARLKGAARWIGREQQAVPRLTPWPQKLTAVQGVTLVVLGWLVLVLAAIPLSVALKARVLTDHLKPILLSAFVLAGIGAYRVHRAGPRLVRLPGRTIALTGAAAGVAAYLVMQLQGPVAGYFFAGPFERYEREFSDGCLAASPYRHDAIQSEVAGRTLVIRPISGGTTLRLGPAEEGGTHPLRPRDHRTREVLERYGCQLP
;
A
#
# COMPACT_ATOMS: atom_id res chain seq x y z
N MET A 1 39.03 5.48 -20.46
CA MET A 1 37.70 4.87 -20.20
C MET A 1 36.71 5.76 -19.42
N THR A 2 37.15 6.84 -18.76
CA THR A 2 36.28 7.77 -17.98
C THR A 2 35.41 8.68 -18.85
N HIS A 3 35.94 9.23 -19.95
CA HIS A 3 35.20 10.11 -20.87
C HIS A 3 33.97 9.42 -21.51
N ALA A 4 34.09 8.16 -21.93
CA ALA A 4 32.96 7.41 -22.51
C ALA A 4 31.80 7.21 -21.53
N ARG A 5 32.10 7.07 -20.23
CA ARG A 5 31.07 6.95 -19.17
C ARG A 5 30.35 8.27 -18.92
N TRP A 6 31.07 9.38 -18.93
CA TRP A 6 30.48 10.72 -18.82
C TRP A 6 29.63 11.07 -20.05
N GLY A 7 30.10 10.77 -21.27
CA GLY A 7 29.28 10.95 -22.47
C GLY A 7 27.95 10.19 -22.41
N THR A 8 27.96 8.94 -21.95
CA THR A 8 26.74 8.14 -21.76
C THR A 8 25.83 8.73 -20.68
N ALA A 9 26.41 9.28 -19.61
CA ALA A 9 25.68 9.93 -18.52
C ALA A 9 24.99 11.21 -18.97
N ILE A 10 25.71 12.06 -19.71
CA ILE A 10 25.23 13.32 -20.28
C ILE A 10 24.09 13.05 -21.28
N ALA A 11 24.26 12.07 -22.19
CA ALA A 11 23.20 11.66 -23.11
C ALA A 11 21.94 11.17 -22.35
N SER A 12 22.12 10.41 -21.27
CA SER A 12 21.01 9.95 -20.45
C SER A 12 20.31 11.10 -19.71
N LEU A 13 21.03 12.13 -19.25
CA LEU A 13 20.43 13.30 -18.61
C LEU A 13 19.61 14.10 -19.62
N ARG A 14 20.16 14.34 -20.81
CA ARG A 14 19.46 15.00 -21.92
C ARG A 14 18.16 14.30 -22.28
N ALA A 15 18.19 12.97 -22.42
CA ALA A 15 17.00 12.18 -22.73
C ALA A 15 15.92 12.22 -21.62
N GLN A 16 16.32 12.36 -20.35
CA GLN A 16 15.36 12.58 -19.26
C GLN A 16 14.72 13.96 -19.35
N GLY A 17 15.48 15.01 -19.70
CA GLY A 17 14.94 16.34 -19.93
C GLY A 17 13.98 16.41 -21.12
N GLU A 18 14.27 15.68 -22.20
CA GLU A 18 13.33 15.51 -23.34
C GLU A 18 12.05 14.78 -22.91
N ALA A 19 12.18 13.72 -22.10
CA ALA A 19 11.02 12.98 -21.58
C ALA A 19 10.12 13.84 -20.67
N VAL A 20 10.71 14.74 -19.87
CA VAL A 20 9.94 15.69 -19.05
C VAL A 20 9.12 16.62 -19.95
N ARG A 21 9.75 17.25 -20.95
CA ARG A 21 9.08 18.16 -21.89
C ARG A 21 7.96 17.46 -22.66
N GLU A 22 8.19 16.24 -23.11
CA GLU A 22 7.16 15.46 -23.80
C GLU A 22 6.01 15.06 -22.87
N ALA A 23 6.30 14.65 -21.63
CA ALA A 23 5.26 14.33 -20.65
C ALA A 23 4.43 15.55 -20.25
N ARG A 24 5.06 16.73 -20.15
CA ARG A 24 4.40 18.03 -19.92
C ARG A 24 3.46 18.37 -21.07
N ARG A 25 3.98 18.34 -22.31
CA ARG A 25 3.20 18.57 -23.54
C ARG A 25 1.96 17.68 -23.60
N ARG A 26 2.10 16.38 -23.29
CA ARG A 26 0.98 15.44 -23.20
C ARG A 26 -0.04 15.82 -22.13
N ALA A 27 0.41 16.27 -20.96
CA ALA A 27 -0.50 16.72 -19.91
C ALA A 27 -1.25 17.99 -20.30
N GLU A 28 -0.59 18.93 -20.99
CA GLU A 28 -1.18 20.15 -21.55
C GLU A 28 -2.23 19.83 -22.63
N GLU A 29 -1.93 18.94 -23.58
CA GLU A 29 -2.90 18.45 -24.58
C GLU A 29 -4.18 17.92 -23.93
N PHE A 30 -4.07 17.17 -22.82
CA PHE A 30 -5.25 16.68 -22.09
C PHE A 30 -5.97 17.76 -21.30
N MET A 31 -5.30 18.84 -20.89
CA MET A 31 -5.95 19.99 -20.26
C MET A 31 -6.76 20.78 -21.28
N ASP A 32 -6.18 21.03 -22.45
CA ASP A 32 -6.84 21.75 -23.54
C ASP A 32 -8.05 20.95 -24.07
N ALA A 33 -7.88 19.65 -24.30
CA ALA A 33 -8.99 18.77 -24.71
C ALA A 33 -10.12 18.71 -23.68
N LEU A 34 -9.83 18.84 -22.38
CA LEU A 34 -10.86 18.89 -21.34
C LEU A 34 -11.63 20.22 -21.34
N ALA A 35 -11.03 21.31 -21.82
CA ALA A 35 -11.71 22.58 -21.99
C ALA A 35 -12.69 22.55 -23.18
N ASP A 36 -12.37 21.78 -24.22
CA ASP A 36 -13.13 21.73 -25.47
C ASP A 36 -14.22 20.63 -25.50
N ASP A 37 -14.00 19.46 -24.87
CA ASP A 37 -14.91 18.30 -24.95
C ASP A 37 -15.73 18.07 -23.67
N LEU A 38 -17.05 18.25 -23.77
CA LEU A 38 -18.02 18.06 -22.68
C LEU A 38 -18.61 16.64 -22.61
N THR A 39 -18.24 15.74 -23.53
CA THR A 39 -19.02 14.51 -23.76
C THR A 39 -18.76 13.40 -22.71
N ASP A 40 -17.53 13.27 -22.17
CA ASP A 40 -17.21 12.50 -20.96
C ASP A 40 -16.11 13.19 -20.12
N PRO A 41 -16.47 14.13 -19.23
CA PRO A 41 -15.51 14.84 -18.39
C PRO A 41 -14.83 13.93 -17.37
N GLY A 42 -15.44 12.78 -17.03
CA GLY A 42 -14.88 11.85 -16.06
C GLY A 42 -13.70 11.06 -16.63
N GLU A 43 -13.79 10.66 -17.89
CA GLU A 43 -12.68 9.99 -18.58
C GLU A 43 -11.49 10.93 -18.80
N HIS A 44 -11.76 12.12 -19.31
CA HIS A 44 -10.72 13.12 -19.57
C HIS A 44 -9.99 13.52 -18.30
N ARG A 45 -10.70 13.73 -17.18
CA ARG A 45 -10.07 14.00 -15.87
C ARG A 45 -9.18 12.86 -15.39
N ASP A 46 -9.57 11.60 -15.58
CA ASP A 46 -8.76 10.46 -15.13
C ASP A 46 -7.50 10.26 -16.00
N ARG A 47 -7.63 10.49 -17.32
CA ARG A 47 -6.49 10.52 -18.25
C ARG A 47 -5.53 11.65 -17.89
N LEU A 48 -6.05 12.86 -17.69
CA LEU A 48 -5.28 14.02 -17.28
C LEU A 48 -4.55 13.80 -15.95
N ALA A 49 -5.23 13.27 -14.93
CA ALA A 49 -4.60 12.96 -13.64
C ALA A 49 -3.46 11.96 -13.80
N THR A 50 -3.63 10.95 -14.65
CA THR A 50 -2.59 9.95 -14.90
C THR A 50 -1.42 10.53 -15.69
N ALA A 51 -1.68 11.36 -16.70
CA ALA A 51 -0.65 12.08 -17.46
C ALA A 51 0.16 13.02 -16.55
N LYS A 52 -0.51 13.81 -15.70
CA LYS A 52 0.15 14.65 -14.69
C LYS A 52 1.02 13.85 -13.73
N ALA A 53 0.56 12.67 -13.29
CA ALA A 53 1.36 11.81 -12.43
C ALA A 53 2.60 11.27 -13.14
N VAL A 54 2.48 10.88 -14.42
CA VAL A 54 3.63 10.46 -15.24
C VAL A 54 4.61 11.62 -15.42
N TRP A 55 4.13 12.82 -15.74
CA TRP A 55 4.94 14.04 -15.86
C TRP A 55 5.72 14.34 -14.58
N GLN A 56 5.05 14.43 -13.42
CA GLN A 56 5.70 14.70 -12.14
C GLN A 56 6.72 13.63 -11.72
N VAL A 57 6.51 12.37 -12.13
CA VAL A 57 7.51 11.31 -11.88
C VAL A 57 8.68 11.42 -12.84
N CYS A 58 8.48 11.85 -14.10
CA CYS A 58 9.57 12.14 -15.03
C CYS A 58 10.42 13.32 -14.51
N GLU A 59 9.79 14.38 -13.99
CA GLU A 59 10.49 15.50 -13.35
C GLU A 59 11.31 15.02 -12.14
N ALA A 60 10.74 14.16 -11.31
CA ALA A 60 11.46 13.56 -10.19
C ALA A 60 12.67 12.72 -10.65
N ASP A 61 12.54 11.96 -11.74
CA ASP A 61 13.63 11.17 -12.30
C ASP A 61 14.72 12.05 -12.92
N TYR A 62 14.34 13.15 -13.57
CA TYR A 62 15.26 14.15 -14.09
C TYR A 62 16.06 14.82 -12.96
N LEU A 63 15.39 15.29 -11.91
CA LEU A 63 16.04 15.85 -10.72
C LEU A 63 17.00 14.86 -10.06
N ARG A 64 16.58 13.61 -9.84
CA ARG A 64 17.44 12.59 -9.22
C ARG A 64 18.65 12.28 -10.09
N CYS A 65 18.48 12.22 -11.41
CA CYS A 65 19.56 12.00 -12.35
C CYS A 65 20.57 13.17 -12.32
N ALA A 66 20.08 14.41 -12.46
CA ALA A 66 20.90 15.62 -12.40
C ALA A 66 21.66 15.72 -11.07
N THR A 67 20.96 15.54 -9.95
CA THR A 67 21.55 15.55 -8.59
C THR A 67 22.64 14.49 -8.44
N ALA A 68 22.41 13.26 -8.92
CA ALA A 68 23.40 12.19 -8.81
C ALA A 68 24.64 12.45 -9.66
N LEU A 69 24.48 13.08 -10.82
CA LEU A 69 25.59 13.45 -11.69
C LEU A 69 26.36 14.65 -11.15
N LEU A 70 25.67 15.68 -10.66
CA LEU A 70 26.29 16.83 -10.02
C LEU A 70 27.13 16.38 -8.83
N ARG A 71 26.60 15.51 -7.94
CA ARG A 71 27.38 14.96 -6.83
C ARG A 71 28.66 14.26 -7.29
N ALA A 72 28.54 13.38 -8.28
CA ALA A 72 29.69 12.66 -8.81
C ALA A 72 30.73 13.61 -9.42
N HIS A 73 30.28 14.70 -10.06
CA HIS A 73 31.18 15.71 -10.61
C HIS A 73 31.89 16.48 -9.49
N LEU A 74 31.15 16.96 -8.49
CA LEU A 74 31.69 17.71 -7.35
C LEU A 74 32.67 16.88 -6.52
N SER A 75 32.42 15.57 -6.34
CA SER A 75 33.33 14.65 -5.65
C SER A 75 34.50 14.16 -6.53
N ARG A 76 34.59 14.60 -7.79
CA ARG A 76 35.56 14.12 -8.79
C ARG A 76 35.50 12.60 -9.01
N ASP A 77 34.33 12.01 -8.79
CA ASP A 77 34.05 10.59 -8.95
C ASP A 77 33.59 10.23 -10.36
N ARG A 78 33.48 8.91 -10.60
CA ARG A 78 32.86 8.38 -11.81
C ARG A 78 31.33 8.47 -11.72
N PRO A 79 30.62 8.72 -12.84
CA PRO A 79 29.17 8.82 -12.80
C PRO A 79 28.55 7.44 -12.51
N PRO A 80 27.46 7.36 -11.71
CA PRO A 80 26.93 6.07 -11.27
C PRO A 80 26.46 5.19 -12.43
N LEU A 81 26.72 3.87 -12.34
CA LEU A 81 26.36 2.91 -13.40
C LEU A 81 24.84 2.77 -13.59
N ARG A 82 24.09 2.78 -12.48
CA ARG A 82 22.62 2.74 -12.49
C ARG A 82 22.08 4.09 -12.06
N ARG A 83 21.22 4.68 -12.90
CA ARG A 83 20.57 5.96 -12.59
C ARG A 83 19.39 5.72 -11.65
N PRO A 84 19.17 6.60 -10.67
CA PRO A 84 17.97 6.57 -9.84
C PRO A 84 16.77 6.93 -10.72
N VAL A 85 15.90 5.96 -10.96
CA VAL A 85 14.71 6.13 -11.80
C VAL A 85 13.53 5.48 -11.07
N ALA A 86 12.41 6.18 -10.97
CA ALA A 86 11.21 5.69 -10.33
C ALA A 86 10.54 4.62 -11.20
N VAL A 87 10.13 3.55 -10.53
CA VAL A 87 9.39 2.45 -11.14
C VAL A 87 7.91 2.66 -10.83
N VAL A 88 7.06 2.60 -11.86
CA VAL A 88 5.61 2.53 -11.68
C VAL A 88 5.30 1.27 -10.87
N TRP A 89 4.55 1.43 -9.79
CA TRP A 89 4.28 0.32 -8.87
C TRP A 89 3.52 -0.84 -9.56
N PRO A 90 3.62 -2.07 -9.00
CA PRO A 90 2.86 -3.21 -9.46
C PRO A 90 1.38 -2.90 -9.69
N ARG A 91 0.75 -3.62 -10.64
CA ARG A 91 -0.66 -3.45 -11.02
C ARG A 91 -1.64 -3.24 -9.86
N PRO A 92 -1.52 -3.89 -8.69
CA PRO A 92 -2.44 -3.65 -7.60
C PRO A 92 -2.36 -2.28 -6.93
N TRP A 93 -1.22 -1.61 -7.01
CA TRP A 93 -0.97 -0.39 -6.23
C TRP A 93 -0.82 0.86 -7.10
N ARG A 94 -1.15 0.77 -8.40
CA ARG A 94 -1.01 1.88 -9.35
C ARG A 94 -1.84 3.12 -9.04
N HIS A 95 -3.02 2.95 -8.44
CA HIS A 95 -3.82 4.10 -8.00
C HIS A 95 -3.17 4.83 -6.82
N MET A 96 -2.61 4.06 -5.87
CA MET A 96 -1.84 4.65 -4.76
C MET A 96 -0.54 5.27 -5.28
N TRP A 97 0.10 4.68 -6.30
CA TRP A 97 1.26 5.28 -6.97
C TRP A 97 0.90 6.62 -7.63
N ARG A 98 -0.25 6.69 -8.32
CA ARG A 98 -0.74 7.94 -8.93
C ARG A 98 -0.96 9.02 -7.87
N GLN A 99 -1.60 8.66 -6.76
CA GLN A 99 -1.79 9.58 -5.65
C GLN A 99 -0.45 9.99 -5.01
N HIS A 100 0.44 9.03 -4.79
CA HIS A 100 1.79 9.27 -4.28
C HIS A 100 2.64 10.16 -5.20
N ALA A 101 2.44 10.10 -6.52
CA ALA A 101 3.12 10.96 -7.48
C ALA A 101 2.73 12.44 -7.30
N HIS A 102 1.46 12.71 -6.96
CA HIS A 102 0.95 14.05 -6.68
C HIS A 102 1.23 14.52 -5.25
N ASP A 103 1.30 13.58 -4.30
CA ASP A 103 1.41 13.89 -2.88
C ASP A 103 2.80 14.42 -2.48
N ARG A 104 2.81 15.19 -1.40
CA ARG A 104 4.01 15.77 -0.75
C ARG A 104 5.09 14.74 -0.40
N SER A 105 4.71 13.47 -0.26
CA SER A 105 5.58 12.36 0.17
C SER A 105 6.32 11.69 -1.01
N GLY A 106 5.97 12.03 -2.25
CA GLY A 106 6.50 11.45 -3.47
C GLY A 106 6.77 12.49 -4.55
N GLY A 107 6.95 12.01 -5.79
CA GLY A 107 7.13 12.88 -6.96
C GLY A 107 8.33 13.82 -6.89
N VAL A 108 8.14 15.02 -7.45
CA VAL A 108 9.13 16.10 -7.58
C VAL A 108 9.60 16.61 -6.23
N TRP A 109 8.67 16.85 -5.30
CA TRP A 109 8.95 17.48 -4.01
C TRP A 109 9.98 16.70 -3.18
N ARG A 110 9.97 15.37 -3.28
CA ARG A 110 10.95 14.51 -2.60
C ARG A 110 12.29 14.43 -3.34
N ALA A 111 12.30 14.72 -4.64
CA ALA A 111 13.49 14.68 -5.49
C ALA A 111 14.29 15.99 -5.48
N ILE A 112 13.72 17.09 -4.96
CA ILE A 112 14.40 18.39 -4.86
C ILE A 112 15.72 18.26 -4.07
N PRO A 113 16.84 18.79 -4.59
CA PRO A 113 18.13 18.77 -3.91
C PRO A 113 18.08 19.31 -2.48
N ARG A 114 18.71 18.58 -1.56
CA ARG A 114 18.81 18.99 -0.15
C ARG A 114 19.89 20.05 0.05
N ALA A 115 19.83 20.76 1.19
CA ALA A 115 20.81 21.76 1.61
C ALA A 115 22.27 21.24 1.59
N SER A 116 22.47 19.94 1.83
CA SER A 116 23.82 19.34 1.77
C SER A 116 24.45 19.36 0.38
N LEU A 117 23.65 19.38 -0.70
CA LEU A 117 24.19 19.52 -2.05
C LEU A 117 24.55 20.98 -2.35
N LEU A 118 23.75 21.92 -1.85
CA LEU A 118 24.03 23.34 -1.97
C LEU A 118 25.37 23.68 -1.31
N SER A 119 25.58 23.23 -0.07
CA SER A 119 26.84 23.47 0.64
C SER A 119 28.05 22.81 -0.05
N GLN A 120 27.85 21.64 -0.69
CA GLN A 120 28.89 21.00 -1.49
C GLN A 120 29.23 21.80 -2.76
N ALA A 121 28.22 22.34 -3.44
CA ALA A 121 28.42 23.15 -4.64
C ALA A 121 29.11 24.48 -4.30
N GLU A 122 28.68 25.16 -3.24
CA GLU A 122 29.30 26.41 -2.75
C GLU A 122 30.77 26.20 -2.33
N ALA A 123 31.11 25.04 -1.79
CA ALA A 123 32.49 24.72 -1.40
C ALA A 123 33.42 24.35 -2.57
N ALA A 124 32.88 23.98 -3.74
CA ALA A 124 33.67 23.44 -4.85
C ALA A 124 34.39 24.52 -5.70
N GLY A 125 34.07 25.80 -5.51
CA GLY A 125 34.71 26.94 -6.19
C GLY A 125 33.73 27.86 -6.92
N HIS A 126 34.25 28.87 -7.62
CA HIS A 126 33.49 29.92 -8.33
C HIS A 126 33.69 29.82 -9.86
N ASP A 127 33.32 28.68 -10.45
CA ASP A 127 33.11 28.60 -11.90
C ASP A 127 31.80 29.32 -12.24
N GLU A 128 31.77 30.14 -13.30
CA GLU A 128 30.60 30.93 -13.71
C GLU A 128 29.37 30.04 -13.91
N ILE A 129 29.54 28.87 -14.53
CA ILE A 129 28.44 27.91 -14.75
C ILE A 129 27.99 27.25 -13.44
N LEU A 130 28.90 27.12 -12.46
CA LEU A 130 28.56 26.56 -11.15
C LEU A 130 27.72 27.55 -10.33
N VAL A 131 27.88 28.86 -10.54
CA VAL A 131 27.02 29.89 -9.93
C VAL A 131 25.57 29.71 -10.38
N ASP A 132 25.33 29.51 -11.68
CA ASP A 132 23.98 29.24 -12.21
C ASP A 132 23.35 27.97 -11.61
N VAL A 133 24.16 26.93 -11.38
CA VAL A 133 23.70 25.70 -10.72
C VAL A 133 23.35 25.96 -9.25
N ILE A 134 24.14 26.77 -8.54
CA ILE A 134 23.87 27.16 -7.15
C ILE A 134 22.55 27.94 -7.06
N GLU A 135 22.32 28.90 -7.95
CA GLU A 135 21.06 29.66 -8.03
C GLU A 135 19.87 28.75 -8.32
N ALA A 136 19.99 27.85 -9.30
CA ALA A 136 18.93 26.89 -9.62
C ALA A 136 18.61 25.95 -8.44
N ILE A 137 19.61 25.57 -7.62
CA ILE A 137 19.37 24.81 -6.38
C ILE A 137 18.59 25.66 -5.36
N ARG A 138 18.93 26.94 -5.18
CA ARG A 138 18.24 27.85 -4.26
C ARG A 138 16.79 28.07 -4.67
N ASP A 139 16.53 28.23 -5.97
CA ASP A 139 15.20 28.37 -6.53
C ASP A 139 14.33 27.13 -6.29
N LEU A 140 14.87 25.93 -6.50
CA LEU A 140 14.18 24.68 -6.17
C LEU A 140 13.88 24.56 -4.67
N GLN A 141 14.82 24.99 -3.82
CA GLN A 141 14.60 25.02 -2.37
C GLN A 141 13.53 26.04 -1.96
N ALA A 142 13.44 27.19 -2.64
CA ALA A 142 12.37 28.17 -2.43
C ALA A 142 10.99 27.59 -2.79
N SER A 143 10.88 26.88 -3.92
CA SER A 143 9.64 26.17 -4.30
C SER A 143 9.26 25.10 -3.27
N HIS A 144 10.23 24.31 -2.80
CA HIS A 144 9.99 23.29 -1.78
C HIS A 144 9.60 23.89 -0.43
N HIS A 145 10.21 25.00 -0.04
CA HIS A 145 9.83 25.76 1.15
C HIS A 145 8.39 26.23 1.03
N ALA A 146 8.04 26.83 -0.10
CA ALA A 146 6.69 27.32 -0.35
C ALA A 146 5.63 26.22 -0.25
N HIS A 147 5.87 25.07 -0.89
CA HIS A 147 4.99 23.91 -0.82
C HIS A 147 4.75 23.39 0.62
N ARG A 148 5.75 23.51 1.51
CA ARG A 148 5.64 23.11 2.91
C ARG A 148 4.96 24.16 3.78
N THR A 149 5.18 25.44 3.49
CA THR A 149 4.76 26.56 4.34
C THR A 149 3.38 27.10 3.96
N SER A 150 2.95 26.99 2.69
CA SER A 150 1.69 27.56 2.19
C SER A 150 0.48 27.22 3.07
N ARG A 151 0.32 25.94 3.42
CA ARG A 151 -0.76 25.49 4.32
C ARG A 151 -0.71 26.09 5.70
N ARG A 152 0.46 26.43 6.25
CA ARG A 152 0.58 27.05 7.58
C ARG A 152 0.08 28.48 7.60
N LEU A 153 -0.11 29.14 6.45
CA LEU A 153 -0.70 30.48 6.41
C LEU A 153 -2.22 30.47 6.59
N TYR A 154 -2.85 29.30 6.67
CA TYR A 154 -4.26 29.18 7.00
C TYR A 154 -4.46 28.96 8.50
N GLU A 155 -5.49 29.58 9.05
CA GLU A 155 -5.89 29.42 10.44
C GLU A 155 -7.36 29.01 10.54
N ARG A 156 -7.71 28.36 11.65
CA ARG A 156 -9.10 28.24 12.07
C ARG A 156 -9.57 29.57 12.64
N TYR A 157 -10.78 30.00 12.28
CA TYR A 157 -11.37 31.23 12.79
C TYR A 157 -12.84 31.05 13.16
N ILE A 158 -13.35 31.97 13.98
CA ILE A 158 -14.75 32.07 14.37
C ILE A 158 -15.34 33.25 13.58
N PRO A 159 -16.23 33.01 12.61
CA PRO A 159 -16.87 34.07 11.83
C PRO A 159 -17.69 34.99 12.72
N ASP A 160 -17.67 36.29 12.43
CA ASP A 160 -18.59 37.21 13.07
C ASP A 160 -19.98 37.09 12.41
N ARG A 161 -20.99 36.68 13.19
CA ARG A 161 -22.37 36.50 12.69
C ARG A 161 -23.09 37.82 12.42
N SER A 162 -22.55 38.94 12.89
CA SER A 162 -23.13 40.28 12.69
C SER A 162 -22.65 40.98 11.41
N SER A 163 -21.57 40.48 10.80
CA SER A 163 -21.02 41.01 9.54
C SER A 163 -21.82 40.49 8.33
N ARG A 164 -22.54 41.38 7.66
CA ARG A 164 -23.15 41.16 6.32
C ARG A 164 -22.20 41.62 5.20
N SER A 165 -20.89 41.40 5.31
CA SER A 165 -20.00 41.78 4.20
C SER A 165 -20.15 40.77 3.05
N SER A 166 -20.56 41.30 1.89
CA SER A 166 -20.79 40.57 0.63
C SER A 166 -19.52 40.44 -0.22
N LEU A 167 -18.35 40.79 0.33
CA LEU A 167 -17.08 40.86 -0.38
C LEU A 167 -15.98 40.09 0.36
N GLY A 168 -16.09 38.77 0.37
CA GLY A 168 -14.96 37.82 0.25
C GLY A 168 -13.81 37.83 1.27
N PHE A 169 -13.78 38.72 2.26
CA PHE A 169 -12.76 38.74 3.30
C PHE A 169 -13.43 38.57 4.66
N SER A 170 -13.22 37.38 5.20
CA SER A 170 -13.86 36.81 6.38
C SER A 170 -13.60 37.60 7.67
N ASP A 171 -14.49 38.53 7.98
CA ASP A 171 -14.62 39.15 9.30
C ASP A 171 -14.81 38.07 10.38
N GLY A 172 -14.08 38.21 11.47
CA GLY A 172 -14.09 37.26 12.57
C GLY A 172 -12.78 37.23 13.34
N ARG A 173 -12.77 36.49 14.44
CA ARG A 173 -11.59 36.36 15.31
C ARG A 173 -10.90 35.01 15.12
N THR A 174 -9.57 35.00 15.22
CA THR A 174 -8.77 33.77 15.18
C THR A 174 -9.23 32.82 16.30
N ALA A 175 -9.36 31.53 15.98
CA ALA A 175 -9.71 30.53 16.98
C ALA A 175 -8.60 30.42 18.02
N ARG A 176 -8.96 30.24 19.29
CA ARG A 176 -7.98 30.09 20.37
C ARG A 176 -7.08 28.88 20.09
N THR A 177 -5.78 29.10 20.10
CA THR A 177 -4.78 28.04 19.89
C THR A 177 -4.74 27.07 21.08
N LEU A 178 -4.37 25.83 20.79
CA LEU A 178 -4.24 24.77 21.78
C LEU A 178 -2.94 24.94 22.60
N PRO A 179 -2.93 24.56 23.89
CA PRO A 179 -1.73 24.61 24.72
C PRO A 179 -0.55 23.88 24.07
N GLY A 180 0.64 24.49 24.11
CA GLY A 180 1.86 23.95 23.49
C GLY A 180 2.00 24.23 21.99
N PHE A 181 0.99 24.79 21.33
CA PHE A 181 1.02 25.12 19.90
C PHE A 181 0.63 26.60 19.68
N PRO A 182 1.55 27.56 19.88
CA PRO A 182 1.22 28.99 19.79
C PRO A 182 0.93 29.46 18.36
N ASP A 183 1.45 28.77 17.34
CA ASP A 183 1.23 29.09 15.93
C ASP A 183 -0.20 28.68 15.48
N PRO A 184 -1.09 29.64 15.11
CA PRO A 184 -2.44 29.35 14.62
C PRO A 184 -2.45 28.47 13.36
N GLY A 185 -1.39 28.55 12.57
CA GLY A 185 -1.14 27.76 11.36
C GLY A 185 -0.64 26.35 11.59
N HIS A 186 -0.35 25.99 12.85
CA HIS A 186 0.13 24.66 13.17
C HIS A 186 -0.95 23.61 12.85
N TRP A 187 -0.55 22.46 12.29
CA TRP A 187 -1.48 21.41 11.86
C TRP A 187 -2.40 20.93 12.98
N VAL A 188 -1.94 20.98 14.25
CA VAL A 188 -2.77 20.65 15.42
C VAL A 188 -3.90 21.67 15.60
N ASN A 189 -3.61 22.97 15.54
CA ASN A 189 -4.63 24.01 15.65
C ASN A 189 -5.59 23.98 14.46
N GLN A 190 -5.07 23.75 13.28
CA GLN A 190 -5.84 23.58 12.05
C GLN A 190 -6.91 22.47 12.16
N ASN A 191 -6.55 21.32 12.72
CA ASN A 191 -7.46 20.16 12.82
C ASN A 191 -8.34 20.19 14.08
N PHE A 192 -7.86 20.74 15.19
CA PHE A 192 -8.47 20.55 16.50
C PHE A 192 -8.87 21.84 17.23
N ALA A 193 -8.45 23.03 16.78
CA ALA A 193 -8.91 24.27 17.39
C ALA A 193 -10.41 24.49 17.13
N ARG A 194 -11.10 25.07 18.11
CA ARG A 194 -12.54 25.36 18.03
C ARG A 194 -12.80 26.60 17.15
N GLY A 195 -13.02 26.37 15.86
CA GLY A 195 -13.41 27.39 14.89
C GLY A 195 -14.27 26.81 13.78
N ASP A 196 -15.27 27.58 13.34
CA ASP A 196 -16.30 27.14 12.40
C ASP A 196 -15.90 27.35 10.92
N GLY A 197 -14.79 28.06 10.67
CA GLY A 197 -14.29 28.34 9.32
C GLY A 197 -12.78 28.26 9.17
N TRP A 198 -12.32 28.35 7.92
CA TRP A 198 -10.92 28.46 7.52
C TRP A 198 -10.69 29.77 6.78
N ARG A 199 -9.63 30.49 7.14
CA ARG A 199 -9.19 31.67 6.41
C ARG A 199 -7.67 31.76 6.36
N ILE A 200 -7.18 32.63 5.49
CA ILE A 200 -5.78 33.03 5.48
C ILE A 200 -5.54 33.90 6.72
N GLN A 201 -4.39 33.73 7.38
CA GLN A 201 -3.99 34.59 8.49
C GLN A 201 -3.99 36.06 8.04
N PRO A 202 -4.64 36.97 8.80
CA PRO A 202 -4.76 38.37 8.41
C PRO A 202 -3.39 39.02 8.13
N GLY A 203 -3.26 39.75 7.01
CA GLY A 203 -2.03 40.46 6.63
C GLY A 203 -0.95 39.55 6.03
N ARG A 204 -1.26 38.27 5.77
CA ARG A 204 -0.33 37.29 5.17
C ARG A 204 -0.68 36.96 3.72
N GLU A 205 -1.61 37.69 3.10
CA GLU A 205 -2.09 37.46 1.75
C GLU A 205 -0.97 37.66 0.72
N GLY A 206 -0.15 38.71 0.87
CA GLY A 206 1.01 38.95 0.01
C GLY A 206 2.07 37.85 0.13
N THR A 207 2.30 37.36 1.36
CA THR A 207 3.18 36.22 1.61
C THR A 207 2.62 34.96 0.95
N LEU A 208 1.31 34.69 1.07
CA LEU A 208 0.68 33.54 0.45
C LEU A 208 0.82 33.57 -1.06
N ARG A 209 0.53 34.71 -1.72
CA ARG A 209 0.72 34.87 -3.17
C ARG A 209 2.15 34.54 -3.58
N THR A 210 3.14 35.09 -2.87
CA THR A 210 4.57 34.81 -3.13
C THR A 210 4.89 33.32 -2.97
N LEU A 211 4.33 32.65 -1.95
CA LEU A 211 4.51 31.20 -1.77
C LEU A 211 3.81 30.40 -2.89
N GLU A 212 2.59 30.75 -3.26
CA GLU A 212 1.87 30.08 -4.34
C GLU A 212 2.60 30.22 -5.67
N ASP A 213 3.13 31.39 -5.99
CA ASP A 213 3.90 31.63 -7.21
C ASP A 213 5.20 30.81 -7.20
N ASN A 214 5.90 30.77 -6.06
CA ASN A 214 7.07 29.90 -5.90
C ASN A 214 6.73 28.40 -6.01
N GLU A 215 5.57 27.98 -5.50
CA GLU A 215 5.09 26.60 -5.59
C GLU A 215 4.76 26.24 -7.05
N ARG A 216 4.08 27.13 -7.79
CA ARG A 216 3.75 26.95 -9.22
C ARG A 216 5.00 26.92 -10.11
N ALA A 217 6.00 27.75 -9.81
CA ALA A 217 7.25 27.84 -10.56
C ALA A 217 8.14 26.58 -10.47
N VAL A 218 7.78 25.58 -9.65
CA VAL A 218 8.61 24.38 -9.46
C VAL A 218 8.93 23.66 -10.77
N HIS A 219 7.97 23.59 -11.69
CA HIS A 219 8.11 22.87 -12.95
C HIS A 219 9.16 23.51 -13.87
N GLU A 220 9.13 24.84 -13.99
CA GLU A 220 10.12 25.61 -14.74
C GLU A 220 11.51 25.53 -14.09
N ARG A 221 11.57 25.60 -12.76
CA ARG A 221 12.82 25.49 -11.98
C ARG A 221 13.46 24.10 -12.08
N VAL A 222 12.66 23.03 -12.21
CA VAL A 222 13.16 21.67 -12.46
C VAL A 222 13.87 21.59 -13.81
N GLU A 223 13.26 22.16 -14.85
CA GLU A 223 13.85 22.22 -16.19
C GLU A 223 15.15 23.04 -16.18
N ALA A 224 15.12 24.23 -15.58
CA ALA A 224 16.28 25.12 -15.45
C ALA A 224 17.45 24.45 -14.73
N PHE A 225 17.22 23.85 -13.56
CA PHE A 225 18.27 23.14 -12.80
C PHE A 225 18.90 22.00 -13.59
N GLY A 226 18.08 21.18 -14.26
CA GLY A 226 18.64 20.08 -15.05
C GLY A 226 19.42 20.59 -16.26
N ALA A 227 19.00 21.70 -16.88
CA ALA A 227 19.68 22.33 -18.00
C ALA A 227 21.03 22.93 -17.59
N THR A 228 21.11 23.65 -16.47
CA THR A 228 22.37 24.21 -15.95
C THR A 228 23.35 23.12 -15.54
N VAL A 229 22.87 22.05 -14.89
CA VAL A 229 23.71 20.86 -14.60
C VAL A 229 24.19 20.20 -15.90
N LEU A 230 23.34 20.08 -16.91
CA LEU A 230 23.73 19.51 -18.20
C LEU A 230 24.82 20.36 -18.88
N GLN A 231 24.69 21.68 -18.84
CA GLN A 231 25.67 22.64 -19.38
C GLN A 231 27.00 22.54 -18.64
N LEU A 232 26.99 22.52 -17.31
CA LEU A 232 28.18 22.31 -16.48
C LEU A 232 28.91 21.01 -16.87
N LEU A 233 28.17 19.90 -16.98
CA LEU A 233 28.77 18.61 -17.31
C LEU A 233 29.33 18.58 -18.74
N GLN A 234 28.69 19.24 -19.71
CA GLN A 234 29.20 19.35 -21.07
C GLN A 234 30.45 20.24 -21.14
N HIS A 235 30.49 21.31 -20.36
CA HIS A 235 31.65 22.19 -20.26
C HIS A 235 32.89 21.43 -19.74
N HIS A 236 32.73 20.63 -18.68
CA HIS A 236 33.84 19.92 -18.03
C HIS A 236 34.21 18.58 -18.68
N HIS A 237 33.27 17.85 -19.29
CA HIS A 237 33.52 16.49 -19.81
C HIS A 237 33.36 16.36 -21.33
N GLY A 238 33.00 17.45 -22.01
CA GLY A 238 32.72 17.49 -23.44
C GLY A 238 31.28 17.07 -23.80
N PRO A 239 30.81 17.40 -25.02
CA PRO A 239 29.47 17.03 -25.49
C PRO A 239 29.34 15.51 -25.65
N ALA A 240 28.17 14.97 -25.32
CA ALA A 240 27.85 13.58 -25.64
C ALA A 240 27.66 13.41 -27.15
N ALA A 241 28.32 12.40 -27.74
CA ALA A 241 28.10 11.98 -29.12
C ALA A 241 26.61 11.63 -29.37
N LEU A 242 26.07 12.09 -30.49
CA LEU A 242 24.65 12.06 -30.87
C LEU A 242 24.05 10.65 -31.13
N GLU A 243 24.84 9.59 -31.06
CA GLU A 243 24.53 8.34 -31.78
C GLU A 243 23.73 7.26 -31.04
N ARG A 244 23.28 7.48 -29.81
CA ARG A 244 22.39 6.50 -29.17
C ARG A 244 21.18 7.17 -28.56
N SER A 245 20.04 6.98 -29.22
CA SER A 245 18.72 7.16 -28.63
C SER A 245 18.68 6.44 -27.28
N ALA A 246 18.84 7.21 -26.21
CA ALA A 246 18.82 6.65 -24.88
C ALA A 246 17.40 6.11 -24.65
N ARG A 247 17.28 4.78 -24.56
CA ARG A 247 15.97 4.15 -24.32
C ARG A 247 15.31 4.81 -23.11
N LEU A 248 14.06 5.25 -23.27
CA LEU A 248 13.25 5.79 -22.18
C LEU A 248 13.19 4.75 -21.04
N LYS A 249 13.51 5.19 -19.82
CA LYS A 249 13.50 4.37 -18.61
C LYS A 249 12.47 4.90 -17.62
N GLY A 250 12.05 4.07 -16.67
CA GLY A 250 11.22 4.53 -15.56
C GLY A 250 9.80 4.89 -15.94
N ALA A 251 9.34 6.05 -15.49
CA ALA A 251 8.05 6.61 -15.86
C ALA A 251 7.99 7.02 -17.34
N ALA A 252 9.11 7.44 -17.94
CA ALA A 252 9.14 7.93 -19.32
C ALA A 252 8.69 6.88 -20.36
N ARG A 253 8.79 5.58 -20.05
CA ARG A 253 8.28 4.51 -20.93
C ARG A 253 6.75 4.48 -21.07
N TRP A 254 6.05 5.19 -20.17
CA TRP A 254 4.59 5.21 -20.09
C TRP A 254 3.98 6.44 -20.75
N ILE A 255 4.81 7.37 -21.24
CA ILE A 255 4.38 8.50 -22.07
C ILE A 255 3.70 7.94 -23.33
N GLY A 256 2.50 8.43 -23.63
CA GLY A 256 1.61 7.93 -24.69
C GLY A 256 0.94 6.58 -24.38
N ARG A 257 1.16 6.01 -23.19
CA ARG A 257 0.55 4.75 -22.71
C ARG A 257 -0.01 4.92 -21.29
N GLU A 258 -0.51 6.10 -20.98
CA GLU A 258 -0.93 6.51 -19.63
C GLU A 258 -2.04 5.60 -19.10
N GLN A 259 -3.02 5.24 -19.94
CA GLN A 259 -4.09 4.29 -19.56
C GLN A 259 -3.58 2.87 -19.30
N GLN A 260 -2.48 2.46 -19.94
CA GLN A 260 -1.82 1.19 -19.61
C GLN A 260 -1.01 1.31 -18.32
N ALA A 261 -0.57 2.52 -17.95
CA ALA A 261 0.17 2.81 -16.73
C ALA A 261 -0.73 2.77 -15.50
N VAL A 262 -1.91 3.37 -15.54
CA VAL A 262 -2.93 3.29 -14.49
C VAL A 262 -4.29 3.05 -15.15
N PRO A 263 -4.74 1.78 -15.25
CA PRO A 263 -6.03 1.48 -15.84
C PRO A 263 -7.15 2.15 -15.05
N ARG A 264 -8.10 2.81 -15.74
CA ARG A 264 -9.29 3.39 -15.11
C ARG A 264 -10.00 2.32 -14.28
N LEU A 265 -10.21 2.59 -12.99
CA LEU A 265 -11.10 1.77 -12.19
C LEU A 265 -12.51 2.03 -12.67
N THR A 266 -13.25 0.96 -12.93
CA THR A 266 -14.68 1.04 -13.19
C THR A 266 -15.34 1.69 -11.97
N PRO A 267 -16.01 2.84 -12.10
CA PRO A 267 -16.59 3.50 -10.94
C PRO A 267 -17.79 2.69 -10.42
N TRP A 268 -18.02 2.75 -9.11
CA TRP A 268 -19.24 2.23 -8.51
C TRP A 268 -20.47 2.90 -9.15
N PRO A 269 -21.54 2.16 -9.44
CA PRO A 269 -22.78 2.77 -9.91
C PRO A 269 -23.35 3.69 -8.82
N GLN A 270 -23.95 4.81 -9.23
CA GLN A 270 -24.54 5.77 -8.30
C GLN A 270 -25.76 5.20 -7.55
N LYS A 271 -26.48 4.25 -8.17
CA LYS A 271 -27.60 3.52 -7.58
C LYS A 271 -27.39 2.03 -7.82
N LEU A 272 -27.49 1.24 -6.75
CA LEU A 272 -27.47 -0.21 -6.81
C LEU A 272 -28.90 -0.72 -6.97
N THR A 273 -29.11 -1.66 -7.89
CA THR A 273 -30.38 -2.42 -7.92
C THR A 273 -30.42 -3.39 -6.73
N ALA A 274 -31.62 -3.86 -6.36
CA ALA A 274 -31.78 -4.80 -5.25
C ALA A 274 -30.91 -6.07 -5.44
N VAL A 275 -30.86 -6.62 -6.66
CA VAL A 275 -30.05 -7.81 -7.00
C VAL A 275 -28.55 -7.55 -6.82
N GLN A 276 -28.09 -6.37 -7.24
CA GLN A 276 -26.68 -5.96 -7.07
C GLN A 276 -26.33 -5.79 -5.58
N GLY A 277 -27.22 -5.14 -4.82
CA GLY A 277 -27.08 -4.97 -3.37
C GLY A 277 -26.98 -6.31 -2.64
N VAL A 278 -27.92 -7.23 -2.90
CA VAL A 278 -27.92 -8.59 -2.32
C VAL A 278 -26.63 -9.33 -2.67
N THR A 279 -26.17 -9.25 -3.93
CA THR A 279 -24.94 -9.93 -4.35
C THR A 279 -23.70 -9.41 -3.61
N LEU A 280 -23.61 -8.10 -3.36
CA LEU A 280 -22.52 -7.52 -2.57
C LEU A 280 -22.58 -7.94 -1.10
N VAL A 281 -23.79 -8.01 -0.52
CA VAL A 281 -23.98 -8.52 0.85
C VAL A 281 -23.53 -9.98 0.96
N VAL A 282 -23.90 -10.81 -0.01
CA VAL A 282 -23.50 -12.24 -0.03
C VAL A 282 -21.98 -12.39 -0.23
N LEU A 283 -21.36 -11.57 -1.08
CA LEU A 283 -19.89 -11.55 -1.21
C LEU A 283 -19.20 -11.07 0.07
N GLY A 284 -19.78 -10.06 0.75
CA GLY A 284 -19.30 -9.61 2.05
C GLY A 284 -19.39 -10.71 3.12
N TRP A 285 -20.50 -11.45 3.13
CA TRP A 285 -20.69 -12.60 4.02
C TRP A 285 -19.65 -13.70 3.75
N LEU A 286 -19.38 -14.03 2.48
CA LEU A 286 -18.31 -14.97 2.13
C LEU A 286 -16.95 -14.53 2.69
N VAL A 287 -16.60 -13.25 2.57
CA VAL A 287 -15.34 -12.71 3.13
C VAL A 287 -15.30 -12.89 4.65
N LEU A 288 -16.41 -12.63 5.35
CA LEU A 288 -16.50 -12.80 6.80
C LEU A 288 -16.35 -14.27 7.21
N VAL A 289 -17.00 -15.20 6.50
CA VAL A 289 -16.88 -16.64 6.79
C VAL A 289 -15.43 -17.11 6.57
N LEU A 290 -14.78 -16.68 5.49
CA LEU A 290 -13.36 -17.00 5.25
C LEU A 290 -12.44 -16.40 6.31
N ALA A 291 -12.72 -15.17 6.77
CA ALA A 291 -11.95 -14.52 7.83
C ALA A 291 -12.16 -15.15 9.22
N ALA A 292 -13.24 -15.92 9.42
CA ALA A 292 -13.51 -16.64 10.65
C ALA A 292 -12.75 -17.99 10.74
N ILE A 293 -12.18 -18.50 9.65
CA ILE A 293 -11.44 -19.78 9.64
C ILE A 293 -10.32 -19.82 10.70
N PRO A 294 -9.44 -18.81 10.82
CA PRO A 294 -8.40 -18.83 11.85
C PRO A 294 -8.96 -18.90 13.27
N LEU A 295 -10.11 -18.29 13.51
CA LEU A 295 -10.78 -18.33 14.82
C LEU A 295 -11.34 -19.72 15.12
N SER A 296 -12.02 -20.33 14.14
CA SER A 296 -12.54 -21.71 14.23
C SER A 296 -11.42 -22.72 14.51
N VAL A 297 -10.30 -22.60 13.78
CA VAL A 297 -9.12 -23.44 13.97
C VAL A 297 -8.50 -23.22 15.34
N ALA A 298 -8.29 -21.98 15.76
CA ALA A 298 -7.70 -21.66 17.05
C ALA A 298 -8.54 -22.13 18.24
N LEU A 299 -9.86 -22.06 18.13
CA LEU A 299 -10.79 -22.52 19.14
C LEU A 299 -10.73 -24.05 19.29
N LYS A 300 -10.64 -24.79 18.17
CA LYS A 300 -10.49 -26.25 18.19
C LYS A 300 -9.10 -26.72 18.63
N ALA A 301 -8.05 -25.99 18.26
CA ALA A 301 -6.69 -26.25 18.71
C ALA A 301 -6.42 -25.83 20.17
N ARG A 302 -7.36 -25.13 20.83
CA ARG A 302 -7.21 -24.53 22.16
C ARG A 302 -6.03 -23.55 22.31
N VAL A 303 -5.62 -22.95 21.20
CA VAL A 303 -4.51 -21.97 21.15
C VAL A 303 -5.04 -20.52 21.22
N LEU A 304 -6.37 -20.35 21.24
CA LEU A 304 -7.02 -19.05 21.20
C LEU A 304 -6.67 -18.15 22.39
N THR A 305 -6.54 -18.70 23.60
CA THR A 305 -6.19 -17.95 24.81
C THR A 305 -4.74 -17.46 24.78
N ASP A 306 -3.84 -18.33 24.33
CA ASP A 306 -2.40 -18.09 24.41
C ASP A 306 -1.90 -17.21 23.25
N HIS A 307 -2.60 -17.25 22.11
CA HIS A 307 -2.23 -16.55 20.89
C HIS A 307 -3.35 -15.69 20.31
N LEU A 308 -4.21 -15.12 21.15
CA LEU A 308 -5.35 -14.31 20.72
C LEU A 308 -4.97 -13.18 19.73
N LYS A 309 -3.90 -12.44 20.03
CA LYS A 309 -3.44 -11.29 19.22
C LYS A 309 -3.09 -11.69 17.78
N PRO A 310 -2.17 -12.66 17.52
CA PRO A 310 -1.84 -13.05 16.15
C PRO A 310 -3.03 -13.70 15.42
N ILE A 311 -3.92 -14.41 16.11
CA ILE A 311 -5.13 -15.00 15.51
C ILE A 311 -6.07 -13.90 15.03
N LEU A 312 -6.38 -12.91 15.87
CA LEU A 312 -7.20 -11.76 15.47
C LEU A 312 -6.55 -10.98 14.34
N LEU A 313 -5.23 -10.74 14.40
CA LEU A 313 -4.50 -10.06 13.32
C LEU A 313 -4.65 -10.82 11.99
N SER A 314 -4.53 -12.14 12.00
CA SER A 314 -4.70 -12.96 10.79
C SER A 314 -6.12 -12.85 10.21
N ALA A 315 -7.15 -12.87 11.07
CA ALA A 315 -8.55 -12.68 10.67
C ALA A 315 -8.77 -11.26 10.08
N PHE A 316 -8.23 -10.23 10.72
CA PHE A 316 -8.30 -8.85 10.21
C PHE A 316 -7.59 -8.69 8.87
N VAL A 317 -6.42 -9.31 8.68
CA VAL A 317 -5.69 -9.28 7.41
C VAL A 317 -6.50 -9.97 6.31
N LEU A 318 -7.09 -11.14 6.59
CA LEU A 318 -7.94 -11.85 5.63
C LEU A 318 -9.19 -11.04 5.27
N ALA A 319 -9.88 -10.46 6.25
CA ALA A 319 -11.02 -9.58 6.03
C ALA A 319 -10.63 -8.35 5.19
N GLY A 320 -9.50 -7.72 5.49
CA GLY A 320 -8.97 -6.57 4.74
C GLY A 320 -8.64 -6.92 3.29
N ILE A 321 -7.99 -8.06 3.04
CA ILE A 321 -7.70 -8.54 1.69
C ILE A 321 -9.00 -8.83 0.93
N GLY A 322 -9.96 -9.50 1.57
CA GLY A 322 -11.26 -9.80 0.98
C GLY A 322 -12.05 -8.53 0.63
N ALA A 323 -12.17 -7.60 1.57
CA ALA A 323 -12.83 -6.31 1.36
C ALA A 323 -12.17 -5.51 0.24
N TYR A 324 -10.83 -5.47 0.19
CA TYR A 324 -10.10 -4.81 -0.90
C TYR A 324 -10.39 -5.46 -2.27
N ARG A 325 -10.48 -6.79 -2.33
CA ARG A 325 -10.82 -7.53 -3.57
C ARG A 325 -12.25 -7.22 -4.02
N VAL A 326 -13.22 -7.23 -3.10
CA VAL A 326 -14.61 -6.85 -3.39
C VAL A 326 -14.69 -5.39 -3.84
N HIS A 327 -14.00 -4.48 -3.15
CA HIS A 327 -13.97 -3.06 -3.51
C HIS A 327 -13.47 -2.84 -4.95
N ARG A 328 -12.44 -3.60 -5.35
CA ARG A 328 -11.81 -3.47 -6.67
C ARG A 328 -12.57 -4.16 -7.81
N ALA A 329 -13.07 -5.37 -7.56
CA ALA A 329 -13.76 -6.17 -8.59
C ALA A 329 -15.27 -5.87 -8.65
N GLY A 330 -15.85 -5.41 -7.54
CA GLY A 330 -17.27 -5.14 -7.36
C GLY A 330 -17.89 -4.27 -8.45
N PRO A 331 -17.30 -3.12 -8.83
CA PRO A 331 -17.89 -2.28 -9.88
C PRO A 331 -18.03 -2.97 -11.24
N ARG A 332 -17.13 -3.91 -11.57
CA ARG A 332 -17.20 -4.70 -12.80
C ARG A 332 -18.25 -5.80 -12.68
N LEU A 333 -18.27 -6.49 -11.54
CA LEU A 333 -19.24 -7.55 -11.26
C LEU A 333 -20.67 -7.01 -11.30
N VAL A 334 -20.90 -5.84 -10.69
CA VAL A 334 -22.20 -5.20 -10.59
C VAL A 334 -22.74 -4.68 -11.92
N ARG A 335 -21.90 -4.53 -12.96
CA ARG A 335 -22.31 -4.13 -14.31
C ARG A 335 -22.58 -5.30 -15.26
N LEU A 336 -22.39 -6.54 -14.81
CA LEU A 336 -22.75 -7.71 -15.61
C LEU A 336 -24.27 -7.77 -15.83
N PRO A 337 -24.75 -8.47 -16.87
CA PRO A 337 -26.18 -8.68 -17.05
C PRO A 337 -26.80 -9.38 -15.82
N GLY A 338 -28.04 -9.02 -15.49
CA GLY A 338 -28.68 -9.35 -14.20
C GLY A 338 -28.67 -10.85 -13.84
N ARG A 339 -28.77 -11.75 -14.83
CA ARG A 339 -28.66 -13.21 -14.63
C ARG A 339 -27.27 -13.63 -14.16
N THR A 340 -26.21 -13.07 -14.75
CA THR A 340 -24.82 -13.38 -14.39
C THR A 340 -24.46 -12.87 -13.00
N ILE A 341 -25.00 -11.70 -12.61
CA ILE A 341 -24.83 -11.16 -11.26
C ILE A 341 -25.49 -12.07 -10.23
N ALA A 342 -26.74 -12.45 -10.46
CA ALA A 342 -27.47 -13.34 -9.57
C ALA A 342 -26.77 -14.69 -9.39
N LEU A 343 -26.25 -15.28 -10.48
CA LEU A 343 -25.45 -16.51 -10.43
C LEU A 343 -24.17 -16.34 -9.60
N THR A 344 -23.48 -15.21 -9.74
CA THR A 344 -22.27 -14.91 -8.96
C THR A 344 -22.60 -14.81 -7.46
N GLY A 345 -23.69 -14.11 -7.12
CA GLY A 345 -24.19 -14.03 -5.75
C GLY A 345 -24.57 -15.40 -5.19
N ALA A 346 -25.32 -16.20 -5.96
CA ALA A 346 -25.72 -17.55 -5.54
C ALA A 346 -24.51 -18.47 -5.32
N ALA A 347 -23.54 -18.48 -6.24
CA ALA A 347 -22.32 -19.26 -6.10
C ALA A 347 -21.50 -18.85 -4.86
N ALA A 348 -21.39 -17.54 -4.61
CA ALA A 348 -20.73 -17.03 -3.40
C ALA A 348 -21.48 -17.43 -2.12
N GLY A 349 -22.81 -17.43 -2.14
CA GLY A 349 -23.65 -17.87 -1.02
C GLY A 349 -23.50 -19.36 -0.72
N VAL A 350 -23.51 -20.21 -1.76
CA VAL A 350 -23.25 -21.65 -1.61
C VAL A 350 -21.84 -21.89 -1.05
N ALA A 351 -20.83 -21.19 -1.57
CA ALA A 351 -19.47 -21.30 -1.05
C ALA A 351 -19.38 -20.86 0.42
N ALA A 352 -20.04 -19.75 0.80
CA ALA A 352 -20.05 -19.28 2.18
C ALA A 352 -20.72 -20.29 3.11
N TYR A 353 -21.87 -20.84 2.70
CA TYR A 353 -22.55 -21.88 3.45
C TYR A 353 -21.69 -23.14 3.61
N LEU A 354 -21.06 -23.63 2.54
CA LEU A 354 -20.17 -24.79 2.58
C LEU A 354 -18.98 -24.56 3.52
N VAL A 355 -18.29 -23.42 3.42
CA VAL A 355 -17.17 -23.11 4.31
C VAL A 355 -17.64 -23.06 5.77
N MET A 356 -18.80 -22.44 6.04
CA MET A 356 -19.35 -22.34 7.39
C MET A 356 -19.68 -23.72 7.98
N GLN A 357 -20.26 -24.62 7.18
CA GLN A 357 -20.61 -25.97 7.62
C GLN A 357 -19.38 -26.88 7.76
N LEU A 358 -18.38 -26.74 6.89
CA LEU A 358 -17.22 -27.65 6.84
C LEU A 358 -16.06 -27.23 7.75
N GLN A 359 -15.89 -25.93 8.05
CA GLN A 359 -14.73 -25.48 8.82
C GLN A 359 -14.66 -26.09 10.24
N GLY A 360 -15.81 -26.28 10.90
CA GLY A 360 -15.89 -26.88 12.24
C GLY A 360 -15.52 -28.36 12.23
N PRO A 361 -16.18 -29.21 11.41
CA PRO A 361 -15.84 -30.62 11.24
C PRO A 361 -14.41 -30.85 10.78
N VAL A 362 -13.91 -30.08 9.81
CA VAL A 362 -12.53 -30.21 9.32
C VAL A 362 -11.54 -29.84 10.44
N ALA A 363 -11.75 -28.73 11.15
CA ALA A 363 -10.91 -28.39 12.28
C ALA A 363 -10.99 -29.43 13.41
N GLY A 364 -12.18 -29.95 13.71
CA GLY A 364 -12.37 -31.03 14.69
C GLY A 364 -11.71 -32.34 14.27
N TYR A 365 -11.63 -32.64 12.98
CA TYR A 365 -10.93 -33.81 12.47
C TYR A 365 -9.41 -33.73 12.76
N PHE A 366 -8.80 -32.57 12.54
CA PHE A 366 -7.35 -32.39 12.75
C PHE A 366 -6.97 -32.12 14.21
N PHE A 367 -7.80 -31.39 14.95
CA PHE A 367 -7.57 -31.00 16.35
C PHE A 367 -8.54 -31.73 17.28
N ALA A 368 -8.67 -33.04 17.08
CA ALA A 368 -9.56 -33.91 17.85
C ALA A 368 -9.11 -34.04 19.31
N GLY A 369 -10.05 -34.35 20.20
CA GLY A 369 -9.75 -34.70 21.59
C GLY A 369 -8.96 -36.02 21.71
N PRO A 370 -8.29 -36.30 22.84
CA PRO A 370 -7.53 -37.53 23.02
C PRO A 370 -8.37 -38.80 22.83
N PHE A 371 -9.61 -38.80 23.32
CA PHE A 371 -10.52 -39.94 23.19
C PHE A 371 -11.01 -40.12 21.74
N GLU A 372 -11.38 -39.04 21.05
CA GLU A 372 -11.77 -39.09 19.63
C GLU A 372 -10.62 -39.59 18.73
N ARG A 373 -9.36 -39.25 19.07
CA ARG A 373 -8.18 -39.83 18.40
C ARG A 373 -8.05 -41.32 18.68
N TYR A 374 -8.26 -41.75 19.92
CA TYR A 374 -8.26 -43.16 20.29
C TYR A 374 -9.33 -43.96 19.53
N GLU A 375 -10.54 -43.41 19.41
CA GLU A 375 -11.62 -44.05 18.67
C GLU A 375 -11.20 -44.28 17.21
N ARG A 376 -10.72 -43.22 16.55
CA ARG A 376 -10.32 -43.27 15.15
C ARG A 376 -9.10 -44.15 14.88
N GLU A 377 -8.08 -44.09 15.74
CA GLU A 377 -6.80 -44.79 15.53
C GLU A 377 -6.88 -46.27 15.94
N PHE A 378 -7.69 -46.60 16.96
CA PHE A 378 -7.71 -47.95 17.54
C PHE A 378 -9.09 -48.56 17.65
N SER A 379 -10.06 -47.90 18.30
CA SER A 379 -11.37 -48.51 18.63
C SER A 379 -12.19 -48.88 17.40
N ASP A 380 -12.21 -48.03 16.37
CA ASP A 380 -12.95 -48.26 15.13
C ASP A 380 -12.20 -49.19 14.16
N GLY A 381 -10.94 -49.51 14.47
CA GLY A 381 -10.06 -50.34 13.68
C GLY A 381 -9.69 -51.64 14.40
N CYS A 382 -8.40 -51.79 14.71
CA CYS A 382 -7.82 -53.02 15.24
C CYS A 382 -8.42 -53.47 16.59
N LEU A 383 -8.93 -52.55 17.41
CA LEU A 383 -9.51 -52.86 18.72
C LEU A 383 -11.04 -53.06 18.70
N ALA A 384 -11.69 -52.98 17.54
CA ALA A 384 -13.16 -53.03 17.42
C ALA A 384 -13.77 -54.32 18.00
N ALA A 385 -13.10 -55.47 17.82
CA ALA A 385 -13.53 -56.77 18.32
C ALA A 385 -12.90 -57.14 19.68
N SER A 386 -12.24 -56.19 20.35
CA SER A 386 -11.49 -56.42 21.59
C SER A 386 -12.25 -55.94 22.83
N PRO A 387 -11.78 -56.26 24.05
CA PRO A 387 -12.27 -55.65 25.29
C PRO A 387 -12.06 -54.13 25.38
N TYR A 388 -11.32 -53.54 24.43
CA TYR A 388 -10.99 -52.13 24.40
C TYR A 388 -11.87 -51.30 23.45
N ARG A 389 -12.94 -51.88 22.90
CA ARG A 389 -13.92 -51.12 22.09
C ARG A 389 -14.64 -50.04 22.92
N HIS A 390 -15.12 -49.00 22.26
CA HIS A 390 -15.66 -47.78 22.87
C HIS A 390 -16.73 -48.00 23.98
N ASP A 391 -17.63 -48.98 23.82
CA ASP A 391 -18.70 -49.31 24.78
C ASP A 391 -18.24 -50.16 25.98
N ALA A 392 -17.03 -50.71 25.90
CA ALA A 392 -16.48 -51.66 26.88
C ALA A 392 -15.33 -51.06 27.72
N ILE A 393 -15.13 -49.74 27.68
CA ILE A 393 -14.01 -49.07 28.32
C ILE A 393 -14.44 -47.91 29.21
N GLN A 394 -13.61 -47.62 30.22
CA GLN A 394 -13.57 -46.36 30.94
C GLN A 394 -12.30 -45.61 30.52
N SER A 395 -12.45 -44.36 30.11
CA SER A 395 -11.33 -43.50 29.71
C SER A 395 -11.15 -42.35 30.69
N GLU A 396 -9.91 -42.10 31.10
CA GLU A 396 -9.52 -40.89 31.83
C GLU A 396 -8.26 -40.30 31.22
N VAL A 397 -8.11 -38.98 31.32
CA VAL A 397 -6.85 -38.30 30.95
C VAL A 397 -6.10 -37.98 32.24
N ALA A 398 -4.97 -38.66 32.45
CA ALA A 398 -4.09 -38.43 33.59
C ALA A 398 -2.79 -37.78 33.10
N GLY A 399 -2.66 -36.47 33.32
CA GLY A 399 -1.55 -35.68 32.76
C GLY A 399 -1.61 -35.63 31.23
N ARG A 400 -0.51 -35.98 30.54
CA ARG A 400 -0.44 -36.06 29.06
C ARG A 400 -0.64 -37.49 28.54
N THR A 401 -1.35 -38.33 29.29
CA THR A 401 -1.58 -39.74 28.96
C THR A 401 -3.06 -40.07 29.07
N LEU A 402 -3.60 -40.67 28.00
CA LEU A 402 -4.92 -41.25 27.93
C LEU A 402 -4.84 -42.65 28.52
N VAL A 403 -5.61 -42.89 29.56
CA VAL A 403 -5.68 -44.16 30.27
C VAL A 403 -7.00 -44.82 29.90
N ILE A 404 -6.93 -45.99 29.26
CA ILE A 404 -8.09 -46.77 28.85
C ILE A 404 -8.15 -48.05 29.69
N ARG A 405 -9.26 -48.25 30.41
CA ARG A 405 -9.50 -49.40 31.28
C ARG A 405 -10.68 -50.22 30.77
N PRO A 406 -10.52 -51.49 30.40
CA PRO A 406 -11.63 -52.32 29.97
C PRO A 406 -12.52 -52.70 31.16
N ILE A 407 -13.84 -52.61 30.98
CA ILE A 407 -14.85 -52.88 32.02
C ILE A 407 -14.85 -54.37 32.41
N SER A 408 -14.57 -55.26 31.46
CA SER A 408 -14.48 -56.71 31.69
C SER A 408 -13.27 -57.16 32.52
N GLY A 409 -12.41 -56.22 32.94
CA GLY A 409 -11.12 -56.52 33.55
C GLY A 409 -10.07 -56.84 32.49
N GLY A 410 -8.85 -56.31 32.66
CA GLY A 410 -7.79 -56.45 31.67
C GLY A 410 -6.60 -55.52 31.93
N THR A 411 -5.69 -55.44 30.97
CA THR A 411 -4.50 -54.59 31.06
C THR A 411 -4.88 -53.15 30.73
N THR A 412 -4.56 -52.20 31.60
CA THR A 412 -4.80 -50.77 31.33
C THR A 412 -3.88 -50.26 30.23
N LEU A 413 -4.44 -49.66 29.17
CA LEU A 413 -3.66 -49.02 28.11
C LEU A 413 -3.28 -47.59 28.52
N ARG A 414 -2.04 -47.20 28.25
CA ARG A 414 -1.50 -45.87 28.50
C ARG A 414 -0.96 -45.28 27.20
N LEU A 415 -1.70 -44.33 26.63
CA LEU A 415 -1.43 -43.75 25.32
C LEU A 415 -1.09 -42.26 25.43
N GLY A 416 -0.09 -41.77 24.72
CA GLY A 416 0.19 -40.34 24.70
C GLY A 416 0.98 -39.88 23.47
N PRO A 417 0.99 -38.56 23.20
CA PRO A 417 0.47 -37.50 24.05
C PRO A 417 -1.06 -37.30 23.96
N ALA A 418 -1.72 -37.26 25.13
CA ALA A 418 -3.16 -37.06 25.25
C ALA A 418 -3.52 -35.59 25.51
N GLU A 419 -3.01 -34.69 24.65
CA GLU A 419 -3.35 -33.27 24.71
C GLU A 419 -4.67 -32.99 23.98
N GLU A 420 -5.51 -32.16 24.60
CA GLU A 420 -6.70 -31.61 23.94
C GLU A 420 -6.28 -30.71 22.78
N GLY A 421 -6.87 -30.92 21.61
CA GLY A 421 -6.50 -30.19 20.40
C GLY A 421 -5.11 -30.57 19.83
N GLY A 422 -4.49 -31.64 20.32
CA GLY A 422 -3.24 -32.16 19.77
C GLY A 422 -3.42 -32.84 18.41
N THR A 423 -2.39 -32.76 17.56
CA THR A 423 -2.36 -33.40 16.22
C THR A 423 -1.47 -34.65 16.17
N HIS A 424 -0.77 -34.95 17.28
CA HIS A 424 0.15 -36.08 17.34
C HIS A 424 -0.60 -37.40 17.53
N PRO A 425 -0.18 -38.48 16.84
CA PRO A 425 -0.77 -39.80 17.01
C PRO A 425 -0.52 -40.31 18.44
N LEU A 426 -1.45 -41.12 18.93
CA LEU A 426 -1.37 -41.71 20.26
C LEU A 426 -0.38 -42.88 20.25
N ARG A 427 0.71 -42.77 21.01
CA ARG A 427 1.74 -43.81 21.11
C ARG A 427 1.69 -44.52 22.47
N PRO A 428 2.02 -45.82 22.52
CA PRO A 428 2.13 -46.57 23.78
C PRO A 428 3.21 -45.97 24.67
N ARG A 429 2.86 -45.70 25.94
CA ARG A 429 3.79 -45.15 26.95
C ARG A 429 4.56 -46.22 27.70
N ASP A 430 4.08 -47.45 27.71
CA ASP A 430 4.71 -48.57 28.40
C ASP A 430 4.72 -49.86 27.55
N HIS A 431 5.53 -50.82 27.98
CA HIS A 431 5.70 -52.10 27.30
C HIS A 431 4.39 -52.90 27.24
N ARG A 432 3.60 -52.85 28.32
CA ARG A 432 2.33 -53.59 28.43
C ARG A 432 1.29 -53.08 27.41
N THR A 433 1.20 -51.77 27.22
CA THR A 433 0.32 -51.18 26.19
C THR A 433 0.77 -51.62 24.80
N ARG A 434 2.08 -51.66 24.54
CA ARG A 434 2.64 -52.12 23.26
C ARG A 434 2.27 -53.57 22.97
N GLU A 435 2.49 -54.48 23.92
CA GLU A 435 2.15 -55.90 23.77
C GLU A 435 0.66 -56.12 23.47
N VAL A 436 -0.22 -55.35 24.13
CA VAL A 436 -1.66 -55.45 23.88
C VAL A 436 -2.00 -54.96 22.47
N LEU A 437 -1.46 -53.82 22.04
CA LEU A 437 -1.70 -53.28 20.70
C LEU A 437 -1.17 -54.23 19.61
N GLU A 438 0.02 -54.81 19.81
CA GLU A 438 0.60 -55.81 18.90
C GLU A 438 -0.24 -57.09 18.84
N ARG A 439 -0.75 -57.57 19.98
CA ARG A 439 -1.63 -58.75 20.05
C ARG A 439 -2.90 -58.60 19.21
N TYR A 440 -3.46 -57.40 19.17
CA TYR A 440 -4.65 -57.09 18.38
C TYR A 440 -4.33 -56.55 16.97
N GLY A 441 -3.07 -56.62 16.54
CA GLY A 441 -2.66 -56.25 15.18
C GLY A 441 -2.75 -54.76 14.87
N CYS A 442 -2.70 -53.90 15.87
CA CYS A 442 -2.66 -52.45 15.68
C CYS A 442 -1.29 -52.04 15.12
N GLN A 443 -1.27 -51.36 13.97
CA GLN A 443 -0.03 -50.81 13.40
C GLN A 443 0.43 -49.61 14.24
N LEU A 444 1.62 -49.72 14.84
CA LEU A 444 2.23 -48.66 15.62
C LEU A 444 3.04 -47.73 14.70
N PRO A 445 2.80 -46.40 14.71
CA PRO A 445 3.52 -45.43 13.89
C PRO A 445 4.86 -44.95 14.45
#